data_AF-A0A951AKN6-F1
#
_entry.id   AF-A0A951AKN6-F1
#
_cell.length_a   1.000
_cell.length_b   1.000
_cell.length_c   1.000
_cell.angle_alpha   90.00
_cell.angle_beta   90.00
_cell.angle_gamma   90.00
#
_symmetry.space_group_name_H-M   'P 1'
#
loop_
_entity.id
_entity.type
_entity.pdbx_description
1 polymer ?
#
loop_
_entity_poly.entity_id
_entity_poly.type
_entity_poly.pdbx_seq_one_letter_code
_entity_poly.pdbx_strand_id
1 'polypeptide(L)'
;MRTAFSMFFAFYVHHLSPFLIQFNDQLGIRWYGLAYIAGFIAAFYLMKWLARNGYGSLREDQVGDFVFYAALFGVLIGGRLGYVLFYRPSMLSEDPLGIFRVWDGGMASHGGIIGLIIFSAIYARRHHISWTGIGDNLVAVAPIGLFCGRIANFVNGELYGRTTTVPWAIQFPAELLDRPKEAALAIEQTSKIDASLNNVPTIIAAARHSVQVREILAGVLTPRHPSQLYEAFLEGALLFALLIFIRLKFKKPDGVATGCFFLFYPIMRIIGEAFREPDAPLTGPFTRGQFLSLFMFIAGIGFLWSTRRKYVANRSL
;
A
#
# COMPACT_ATOMS: atom_id res chain seq x y z
N MET A 1 45.82 -7.54 -12.35
CA MET A 1 44.65 -7.74 -13.23
C MET A 1 43.31 -7.81 -12.46
N ARG A 2 43.08 -6.91 -11.48
CA ARG A 2 41.78 -6.79 -10.76
C ARG A 2 41.26 -5.34 -10.69
N THR A 3 41.84 -4.44 -11.47
CA THR A 3 41.65 -2.98 -11.36
C THR A 3 40.99 -2.35 -12.59
N ALA A 4 40.39 -3.15 -13.48
CA ALA A 4 39.76 -2.63 -14.71
C ALA A 4 38.33 -3.14 -14.95
N PHE A 5 37.73 -3.85 -13.98
CA PHE A 5 36.32 -4.26 -14.07
C PHE A 5 35.39 -3.38 -13.22
N SER A 6 35.90 -2.40 -12.47
CA SER A 6 35.09 -1.51 -11.61
C SER A 6 34.46 -0.33 -12.36
N MET A 7 34.06 -0.53 -13.61
CA MET A 7 33.16 0.38 -14.33
C MET A 7 31.74 -0.22 -14.29
N PHE A 8 31.34 -0.72 -13.13
CA PHE A 8 30.04 -1.36 -12.90
C PHE A 8 29.02 -0.29 -12.55
N PHE A 9 28.01 -0.12 -13.40
CA PHE A 9 26.75 0.61 -13.20
C PHE A 9 26.66 1.42 -11.90
N ALA A 10 26.84 2.74 -11.97
CA ALA A 10 26.48 3.61 -10.87
C ALA A 10 25.00 3.39 -10.55
N PHE A 11 24.70 2.85 -9.36
CA PHE A 11 23.32 2.64 -8.93
C PHE A 11 22.61 3.99 -8.80
N TYR A 12 21.33 3.99 -9.11
CA TYR A 12 20.53 5.20 -9.00
C TYR A 12 20.33 5.54 -7.51
N VAL A 13 20.77 6.73 -7.10
CA VAL A 13 20.47 7.30 -5.77
C VAL A 13 19.09 7.95 -5.83
N HIS A 14 18.14 7.37 -5.10
CA HIS A 14 16.76 7.83 -5.05
C HIS A 14 16.68 9.24 -4.46
N HIS A 15 16.12 10.17 -5.23
CA HIS A 15 16.12 11.59 -4.87
C HIS A 15 14.78 12.28 -5.18
N LEU A 16 13.70 11.51 -5.35
CA LEU A 16 12.36 12.07 -5.56
C LEU A 16 11.87 12.80 -4.29
N SER A 17 11.03 13.81 -4.52
CA SER A 17 10.36 14.53 -3.44
C SER A 17 9.05 13.85 -3.08
N PRO A 18 8.72 13.67 -1.78
CA PRO A 18 7.41 13.21 -1.35
C PRO A 18 6.30 14.26 -1.60
N PHE A 19 6.69 15.50 -1.87
CA PHE A 19 5.80 16.59 -2.24
C PHE A 19 5.73 16.74 -3.76
N LEU A 20 4.51 16.90 -4.28
CA LEU A 20 4.29 17.44 -5.61
C LEU A 20 4.51 18.97 -5.59
N ILE A 21 3.89 19.65 -4.62
CA ILE A 21 4.07 21.07 -4.36
C ILE A 21 4.27 21.24 -2.87
N GLN A 22 5.39 21.87 -2.47
CA GLN A 22 5.72 22.14 -1.08
C GLN A 22 5.49 23.62 -0.78
N PHE A 23 4.68 23.92 0.24
CA PHE A 23 4.40 25.31 0.65
C PHE A 23 5.36 25.77 1.74
N ASN A 24 5.72 24.87 2.66
CA ASN A 24 6.74 25.07 3.69
C ASN A 24 7.35 23.71 4.10
N ASP A 25 8.20 23.68 5.13
CA ASP A 25 8.91 22.47 5.55
C ASP A 25 8.01 21.29 5.93
N GLN A 26 6.78 21.54 6.38
CA GLN A 26 5.87 20.51 6.87
C GLN A 26 4.63 20.31 5.99
N LEU A 27 4.17 21.39 5.34
CA LEU A 27 2.91 21.46 4.61
C LEU A 27 3.13 21.50 3.10
N GLY A 28 2.38 20.67 2.41
CA GLY A 28 2.37 20.61 0.95
C GLY A 28 1.48 19.49 0.42
N ILE A 29 1.23 19.52 -0.88
CA ILE A 29 0.51 18.47 -1.58
C ILE A 29 1.46 17.28 -1.74
N ARG A 30 1.17 16.17 -1.07
CA ARG A 30 2.00 14.95 -1.10
C ARG A 30 1.52 13.96 -2.14
N TRP A 31 2.45 13.24 -2.75
CA TRP A 31 2.14 12.15 -3.69
C TRP A 31 1.27 11.07 -3.08
N TYR A 32 1.43 10.81 -1.78
CA TYR A 32 0.60 9.86 -1.04
C TYR A 32 -0.89 10.24 -1.02
N GLY A 33 -1.19 11.52 -0.77
CA GLY A 33 -2.56 12.02 -0.80
C GLY A 33 -3.17 11.93 -2.20
N LEU A 34 -2.39 12.27 -3.22
CA LEU A 34 -2.80 12.14 -4.62
C LEU A 34 -3.01 10.69 -5.03
N ALA A 35 -2.18 9.75 -4.56
CA ALA A 35 -2.34 8.33 -4.81
C ALA A 35 -3.66 7.80 -4.24
N TYR A 36 -4.06 8.23 -3.03
CA TYR A 36 -5.37 7.89 -2.47
C TYR A 36 -6.52 8.46 -3.31
N ILE A 37 -6.45 9.74 -3.69
CA ILE A 37 -7.46 10.39 -4.52
C ILE A 37 -7.60 9.66 -5.87
N ALA A 38 -6.48 9.37 -6.54
CA ALA A 38 -6.45 8.63 -7.79
C ALA A 38 -7.08 7.24 -7.63
N GLY A 39 -6.77 6.53 -6.53
CA GLY A 39 -7.37 5.25 -6.19
C GLY A 39 -8.90 5.33 -6.08
N PHE A 40 -9.45 6.31 -5.36
CA PHE A 40 -10.89 6.48 -5.20
C PHE A 40 -11.59 6.93 -6.50
N ILE A 41 -10.97 7.81 -7.29
CA ILE A 41 -11.51 8.23 -8.59
C ILE A 41 -11.57 7.04 -9.55
N ALA A 42 -10.48 6.27 -9.66
CA ALA A 42 -10.44 5.08 -10.50
C ALA A 42 -11.45 4.02 -10.03
N ALA A 43 -11.56 3.83 -8.70
CA ALA A 43 -12.55 2.94 -8.11
C ALA A 43 -13.98 3.35 -8.47
N PHE A 44 -14.31 4.65 -8.39
CA PHE A 44 -15.61 5.19 -8.79
C PHE A 44 -15.92 4.90 -10.26
N TYR A 45 -15.03 5.28 -11.19
CA TYR A 45 -15.28 5.08 -12.61
C TYR A 45 -15.37 3.61 -12.99
N LEU A 46 -14.51 2.77 -12.43
CA LEU A 46 -14.53 1.34 -12.72
C LEU A 46 -15.77 0.66 -12.12
N MET A 47 -16.13 0.92 -10.86
CA MET A 47 -17.37 0.37 -10.29
C MET A 47 -18.61 0.85 -11.03
N LYS A 48 -18.63 2.13 -11.45
CA LYS A 48 -19.72 2.68 -12.25
C LYS A 48 -19.82 1.97 -13.59
N TRP A 49 -18.70 1.75 -14.26
CA TRP A 49 -18.65 0.99 -15.50
C TRP A 49 -19.08 -0.48 -15.31
N LEU A 50 -18.62 -1.16 -14.24
CA LEU A 50 -19.03 -2.52 -13.93
C LEU A 50 -20.55 -2.60 -13.66
N ALA A 51 -21.10 -1.68 -12.89
CA ALA A 51 -22.53 -1.59 -12.61
C ALA A 51 -23.35 -1.40 -13.89
N ARG A 52 -22.94 -0.45 -14.75
CA ARG A 52 -23.59 -0.17 -16.05
C ARG A 52 -23.66 -1.36 -16.98
N ASN A 53 -22.63 -2.20 -16.96
CA ASN A 53 -22.52 -3.36 -17.85
C ASN A 53 -23.01 -4.66 -17.20
N GLY A 54 -23.67 -4.61 -16.04
CA GLY A 54 -24.24 -5.78 -15.37
C GLY A 54 -23.21 -6.70 -14.70
N TYR A 55 -21.99 -6.20 -14.46
CA TYR A 55 -20.94 -6.90 -13.72
C TYR A 55 -20.87 -6.49 -12.25
N GLY A 56 -21.65 -5.50 -11.82
CA GLY A 56 -21.67 -5.00 -10.44
C GLY A 56 -22.95 -5.41 -9.71
N SER A 57 -22.85 -5.70 -8.42
CA SER A 57 -24.02 -5.92 -7.56
C SER A 57 -24.67 -4.60 -7.09
N LEU A 58 -23.94 -3.48 -7.21
CA LEU A 58 -24.48 -2.14 -7.01
C LEU A 58 -25.10 -1.65 -8.31
N ARG A 59 -26.22 -0.92 -8.22
CA ARG A 59 -26.74 -0.19 -9.37
C ARG A 59 -25.89 1.04 -9.67
N GLU A 60 -25.91 1.51 -10.91
CA GLU A 60 -25.11 2.66 -11.35
C GLU A 60 -25.35 3.91 -10.48
N ASP A 61 -26.61 4.20 -10.14
CA ASP A 61 -27.04 5.33 -9.31
C ASP A 61 -26.48 5.25 -7.87
N GLN A 62 -26.20 4.05 -7.39
CA GLN A 62 -25.72 3.82 -6.02
C GLN A 62 -24.20 3.91 -5.88
N VAL A 63 -23.45 3.84 -6.98
CA VAL A 63 -21.97 3.75 -6.93
C VAL A 63 -21.35 4.98 -6.28
N GLY A 64 -21.82 6.18 -6.63
CA GLY A 64 -21.29 7.43 -6.07
C GLY A 64 -21.40 7.47 -4.55
N ASP A 65 -22.61 7.27 -4.04
CA ASP A 65 -22.89 7.24 -2.60
C ASP A 65 -22.09 6.15 -1.89
N PHE A 66 -22.04 4.95 -2.47
CA PHE A 66 -21.29 3.85 -1.89
C PHE A 66 -19.80 4.17 -1.76
N VAL A 67 -19.16 4.70 -2.82
CA VAL A 67 -17.74 5.05 -2.80
C VAL A 67 -17.46 6.16 -1.80
N PHE A 68 -18.29 7.20 -1.77
CA PHE A 68 -18.17 8.31 -0.83
C PHE A 68 -18.26 7.82 0.63
N TYR A 69 -19.28 7.04 0.96
CA TYR A 69 -19.47 6.53 2.31
C TYR A 69 -18.47 5.44 2.69
N ALA A 70 -17.99 4.64 1.75
CA ALA A 70 -16.89 3.69 1.96
C ALA A 70 -15.59 4.42 2.32
N ALA A 71 -15.28 5.51 1.63
CA ALA A 71 -14.11 6.35 1.94
C ALA A 71 -14.24 6.98 3.33
N LEU A 72 -15.41 7.55 3.65
CA LEU A 72 -15.64 8.24 4.91
C LEU A 72 -15.75 7.29 6.11
N PHE A 73 -16.72 6.38 6.11
CA PHE A 73 -17.01 5.51 7.25
C PHE A 73 -16.11 4.29 7.30
N GLY A 74 -15.78 3.73 6.13
CA GLY A 74 -14.89 2.58 6.05
C GLY A 74 -13.44 2.95 6.32
N VAL A 75 -12.87 3.76 5.44
CA VAL A 75 -11.43 4.03 5.43
C VAL A 75 -11.03 5.11 6.44
N LEU A 76 -11.65 6.28 6.40
CA LEU A 76 -11.24 7.43 7.22
C LEU A 76 -11.60 7.23 8.70
N ILE A 77 -12.88 7.02 9.01
CA ILE A 77 -13.33 6.83 10.39
C ILE A 77 -12.80 5.51 10.94
N GLY A 78 -12.93 4.41 10.19
CA GLY A 78 -12.39 3.11 10.61
C GLY A 78 -10.89 3.16 10.88
N GLY A 79 -10.12 3.79 9.99
CA GLY A 79 -8.67 3.95 10.14
C GLY A 79 -8.29 4.78 11.35
N ARG A 80 -9.01 5.88 11.61
CA ARG A 80 -8.77 6.75 12.76
C ARG A 80 -9.11 6.05 14.08
N LEU A 81 -10.29 5.43 14.15
CA LEU A 81 -10.71 4.69 15.34
C LEU A 81 -9.78 3.51 15.62
N GLY A 82 -9.36 2.77 14.59
CA GLY A 82 -8.39 1.69 14.76
C GLY A 82 -7.04 2.18 15.30
N TYR A 83 -6.58 3.36 14.88
CA TYR A 83 -5.37 3.95 15.44
C TYR A 83 -5.52 4.26 16.93
N VAL A 84 -6.61 4.95 17.29
CA VAL A 84 -6.88 5.30 18.69
C VAL A 84 -7.03 4.07 19.56
N LEU A 85 -7.80 3.07 19.12
CA LEU A 85 -8.10 1.89 19.93
C LEU A 85 -6.92 0.93 20.07
N PHE A 86 -6.11 0.74 19.02
CA PHE A 86 -5.06 -0.28 19.02
C PHE A 86 -3.66 0.26 19.30
N TYR A 87 -3.39 1.54 18.98
CA TYR A 87 -2.03 2.10 19.05
C TYR A 87 -1.93 3.26 20.04
N ARG A 88 -3.00 4.04 20.25
CA ARG A 88 -2.97 5.19 21.17
C ARG A 88 -4.23 5.29 22.05
N PRO A 89 -4.51 4.28 22.89
CA PRO A 89 -5.72 4.27 23.71
C PRO A 89 -5.75 5.38 24.77
N SER A 90 -4.58 5.83 25.24
CA SER A 90 -4.47 6.94 26.21
C SER A 90 -5.02 8.27 25.68
N MET A 91 -5.16 8.43 24.35
CA MET A 91 -5.79 9.61 23.75
C MET A 91 -7.23 9.80 24.26
N LEU A 92 -7.95 8.71 24.55
CA LEU A 92 -9.34 8.80 25.02
C LEU A 92 -9.48 9.46 26.40
N SER A 93 -8.42 9.47 27.21
CA SER A 93 -8.39 10.13 28.52
C SER A 93 -7.62 11.44 28.51
N GLU A 94 -6.49 11.50 27.80
CA GLU A 94 -5.58 12.66 27.82
C GLU A 94 -6.02 13.78 26.88
N ASP A 95 -6.58 13.42 25.73
CA ASP A 95 -6.88 14.35 24.63
C ASP A 95 -8.04 13.82 23.76
N PRO A 96 -9.28 13.79 24.29
CA PRO A 96 -10.40 13.14 23.61
C PRO A 96 -10.75 13.77 22.26
N LEU A 97 -10.58 15.10 22.14
CA LEU A 97 -10.79 15.83 20.88
C LEU A 97 -9.70 15.54 19.85
N GLY A 98 -8.56 14.98 20.28
CA GLY A 98 -7.52 14.48 19.40
C GLY A 98 -8.03 13.50 18.37
N ILE A 99 -9.12 12.77 18.64
CA ILE A 99 -9.72 11.84 17.69
C ILE A 99 -10.07 12.48 16.34
N PHE A 100 -10.45 13.76 16.33
CA PHE A 100 -10.84 14.50 15.12
C PHE A 100 -9.65 15.06 14.34
N ARG A 101 -8.46 15.16 14.97
CA ARG A 101 -7.25 15.71 14.36
C ARG A 101 -6.56 14.68 13.45
N VAL A 102 -7.22 14.34 12.35
CA VAL A 102 -6.70 13.38 11.35
C VAL A 102 -5.47 13.91 10.61
N TRP A 103 -5.23 15.23 10.64
CA TRP A 103 -4.06 15.87 10.03
C TRP A 103 -2.77 15.70 10.84
N ASP A 104 -2.86 15.33 12.12
CA ASP A 104 -1.69 15.00 12.95
C ASP A 104 -1.06 13.64 12.55
N GLY A 105 -1.62 12.97 11.54
CA GLY A 105 -1.34 11.57 11.23
C GLY A 105 -2.08 10.63 12.19
N GLY A 106 -1.63 9.38 12.27
CA GLY A 106 -2.26 8.37 13.13
C GLY A 106 -3.49 7.73 12.50
N MET A 107 -3.25 6.87 11.50
CA MET A 107 -4.25 6.07 10.81
C MET A 107 -3.81 4.60 10.84
N ALA A 108 -4.72 3.69 11.16
CA ALA A 108 -4.45 2.25 11.16
C ALA A 108 -5.08 1.58 9.94
N SER A 109 -4.28 0.89 9.13
CA SER A 109 -4.78 0.14 7.98
C SER A 109 -5.80 -0.94 8.36
N HIS A 110 -5.53 -1.71 9.43
CA HIS A 110 -6.46 -2.71 9.97
C HIS A 110 -7.78 -2.08 10.42
N GLY A 111 -7.73 -0.88 11.01
CA GLY A 111 -8.93 -0.11 11.36
C GLY A 111 -9.78 0.22 10.14
N GLY A 112 -9.13 0.67 9.06
CA GLY A 112 -9.81 0.95 7.79
C GLY A 112 -10.47 -0.29 7.17
N ILE A 113 -9.79 -1.45 7.22
CA ILE A 113 -10.34 -2.72 6.74
C ILE A 113 -11.56 -3.14 7.56
N ILE A 114 -11.46 -3.11 8.90
CA ILE A 114 -12.58 -3.44 9.80
C ILE A 114 -13.75 -2.48 9.57
N GLY A 115 -13.47 -1.18 9.46
CA GLY A 115 -14.45 -0.15 9.15
C GLY A 115 -15.17 -0.45 7.84
N LEU A 116 -14.42 -0.80 6.78
CA LEU A 116 -15.00 -1.11 5.46
C LEU A 116 -15.85 -2.39 5.49
N ILE A 117 -15.45 -3.41 6.24
CA ILE A 117 -16.24 -4.64 6.45
C ILE A 117 -17.57 -4.30 7.15
N ILE A 118 -17.52 -3.54 8.24
CA ILE A 118 -18.72 -3.14 9.00
C ILE A 118 -19.64 -2.28 8.13
N PHE A 119 -19.09 -1.24 7.49
CA PHE A 119 -19.83 -0.35 6.62
C PHE A 119 -20.50 -1.11 5.47
N SER A 120 -19.76 -1.94 4.74
CA SER A 120 -20.31 -2.71 3.61
C SER A 120 -21.39 -3.70 4.06
N ALA A 121 -21.27 -4.31 5.23
CA ALA A 121 -22.28 -5.20 5.78
C ALA A 121 -23.57 -4.46 6.15
N ILE A 122 -23.46 -3.26 6.74
CA ILE A 122 -24.61 -2.40 7.05
C ILE A 122 -25.27 -1.91 5.76
N TYR A 123 -24.48 -1.44 4.79
CA TYR A 123 -24.97 -0.97 3.50
C TYR A 123 -25.71 -2.08 2.74
N ALA A 124 -25.12 -3.27 2.66
CA ALA A 124 -25.73 -4.46 2.05
C ALA A 124 -27.12 -4.75 2.64
N ARG A 125 -27.23 -4.76 3.98
CA ARG A 125 -28.50 -5.02 4.67
C ARG A 125 -29.53 -3.93 4.41
N ARG A 126 -29.15 -2.65 4.48
CA ARG A 126 -30.07 -1.52 4.30
C ARG A 126 -30.61 -1.42 2.88
N HIS A 127 -29.82 -1.80 1.89
CA HIS A 127 -30.21 -1.70 0.48
C HIS A 127 -30.66 -3.04 -0.12
N HIS A 128 -30.77 -4.11 0.69
CA HIS A 128 -31.11 -5.47 0.24
C HIS A 128 -30.19 -5.98 -0.89
N ILE A 129 -28.90 -5.66 -0.80
CA ILE A 129 -27.87 -6.07 -1.75
C ILE A 129 -27.04 -7.19 -1.12
N SER A 130 -26.57 -8.11 -1.95
CA SER A 130 -25.63 -9.16 -1.53
C SER A 130 -24.33 -8.57 -1.00
N TRP A 131 -24.00 -8.85 0.27
CA TRP A 131 -22.76 -8.38 0.88
C TRP A 131 -21.52 -8.95 0.19
N THR A 132 -21.56 -10.22 -0.24
CA THR A 132 -20.46 -10.82 -1.01
C THR A 132 -20.36 -10.25 -2.42
N GLY A 133 -21.47 -9.76 -2.98
CA GLY A 133 -21.48 -9.02 -4.24
C GLY A 133 -20.84 -7.63 -4.11
N ILE A 134 -21.10 -6.93 -3.00
CA ILE A 134 -20.36 -5.70 -2.65
C ILE A 134 -18.87 -6.01 -2.48
N GLY A 135 -18.54 -7.12 -1.81
CA GLY A 135 -17.17 -7.61 -1.69
C GLY A 135 -16.49 -7.78 -3.05
N ASP A 136 -17.18 -8.40 -4.02
CA ASP A 136 -16.66 -8.59 -5.37
C ASP A 136 -16.38 -7.25 -6.08
N ASN A 137 -17.23 -6.24 -5.91
CA ASN A 137 -16.98 -4.89 -6.42
C ASN A 137 -15.74 -4.26 -5.77
N LEU A 138 -15.59 -4.39 -4.45
CA LEU A 138 -14.49 -3.83 -3.70
C LEU A 138 -13.14 -4.46 -4.09
N VAL A 139 -13.06 -5.79 -4.20
CA VAL A 139 -11.81 -6.46 -4.56
C VAL A 139 -11.43 -6.26 -6.03
N ALA A 140 -12.38 -5.91 -6.90
CA ALA A 140 -12.08 -5.55 -8.29
C ALA A 140 -11.30 -4.22 -8.38
N VAL A 141 -11.52 -3.30 -7.44
CA VAL A 141 -10.87 -1.98 -7.42
C VAL A 141 -9.73 -1.87 -6.42
N ALA A 142 -9.69 -2.72 -5.38
CA ALA A 142 -8.65 -2.69 -4.35
C ALA A 142 -7.21 -2.74 -4.91
N PRO A 143 -6.89 -3.56 -5.93
CA PRO A 143 -5.56 -3.57 -6.53
C PRO A 143 -5.12 -2.22 -7.13
N ILE A 144 -6.06 -1.38 -7.59
CA ILE A 144 -5.72 -0.03 -8.08
C ILE A 144 -5.20 0.83 -6.92
N GLY A 145 -5.88 0.78 -5.77
CA GLY A 145 -5.43 1.46 -4.55
C GLY A 145 -4.08 0.94 -4.06
N LEU A 146 -3.87 -0.38 -4.11
CA LEU A 146 -2.57 -0.99 -3.79
C LEU A 146 -1.48 -0.50 -4.73
N PHE A 147 -1.71 -0.53 -6.04
CA PHE A 147 -0.78 -0.01 -7.05
C PHE A 147 -0.39 1.44 -6.73
N CYS A 148 -1.36 2.35 -6.62
CA CYS A 148 -1.11 3.77 -6.35
C CYS A 148 -0.35 3.98 -5.04
N GLY A 149 -0.72 3.26 -3.98
CA GLY A 149 -0.02 3.30 -2.69
C GLY A 149 1.45 2.86 -2.80
N ARG A 150 1.73 1.77 -3.52
CA ARG A 150 3.10 1.29 -3.72
C ARG A 150 3.96 2.23 -4.56
N ILE A 151 3.37 2.87 -5.57
CA ILE A 151 4.05 3.94 -6.31
C ILE A 151 4.35 5.12 -5.38
N ALA A 152 3.43 5.50 -4.50
CA ALA A 152 3.68 6.55 -3.52
C ALA A 152 4.78 6.17 -2.51
N ASN A 153 4.84 4.91 -2.05
CA ASN A 153 5.94 4.42 -1.20
C ASN A 153 7.29 4.54 -1.93
N PHE A 154 7.33 4.18 -3.22
CA PHE A 154 8.53 4.35 -4.03
C PHE A 154 8.97 5.81 -4.10
N VAL A 155 8.05 6.74 -4.41
CA VAL A 155 8.33 8.18 -4.48
C VAL A 155 8.79 8.75 -3.13
N ASN A 156 8.25 8.25 -2.02
CA ASN A 156 8.68 8.62 -0.68
C ASN A 156 10.05 8.02 -0.30
N GLY A 157 10.53 7.00 -1.02
CA GLY A 157 11.75 6.26 -0.70
C GLY A 157 11.62 5.36 0.53
N GLU A 158 10.41 4.92 0.87
CA GLU A 158 10.12 4.10 2.06
C GLU A 158 9.72 2.66 1.68
N LEU A 159 9.82 1.72 2.64
CA LEU A 159 9.51 0.29 2.41
C LEU A 159 10.36 -0.34 1.30
N TYR A 160 11.64 0.04 1.24
CA TYR A 160 12.61 -0.49 0.30
C TYR A 160 12.96 -1.96 0.57
N GLY A 161 13.63 -2.58 -0.40
CA GLY A 161 13.93 -4.00 -0.37
C GLY A 161 15.21 -4.36 0.36
N ARG A 162 15.45 -5.67 0.40
CA ARG A 162 16.72 -6.26 0.83
C ARG A 162 17.87 -5.81 -0.06
N THR A 163 19.07 -5.88 0.50
CA THR A 163 20.32 -5.58 -0.20
C THR A 163 20.51 -6.54 -1.38
N THR A 164 21.06 -6.04 -2.48
CA THR A 164 21.18 -6.80 -3.73
C THR A 164 22.25 -6.21 -4.64
N THR A 165 22.58 -6.93 -5.70
CA THR A 165 23.57 -6.54 -6.72
C THR A 165 23.01 -6.53 -8.14
N VAL A 166 21.68 -6.70 -8.29
CA VAL A 166 21.03 -6.65 -9.61
C VAL A 166 21.22 -5.28 -10.27
N PRO A 167 21.31 -5.21 -11.61
CA PRO A 167 21.68 -3.96 -12.30
C PRO A 167 20.65 -2.83 -12.17
N TRP A 168 19.42 -3.13 -11.77
CA TRP A 168 18.36 -2.15 -11.50
C TRP A 168 18.17 -1.83 -10.00
N ALA A 169 19.14 -2.20 -9.16
CA ALA A 169 19.11 -1.85 -7.74
C ALA A 169 19.14 -0.32 -7.55
N ILE A 170 18.52 0.13 -6.46
CA ILE A 170 18.40 1.55 -6.11
C ILE A 170 18.97 1.75 -4.71
N GLN A 171 19.69 2.85 -4.53
CA GLN A 171 20.19 3.30 -3.24
C GLN A 171 19.21 4.32 -2.65
N PHE A 172 18.66 4.04 -1.47
CA PHE A 172 17.64 4.88 -0.85
C PHE A 172 18.25 5.67 0.32
N PRO A 173 18.32 7.02 0.25
CA PRO A 173 18.83 7.84 1.35
C PRO A 173 18.08 7.64 2.68
N ALA A 174 16.80 7.23 2.63
CA ALA A 174 16.01 6.91 3.81
C ALA A 174 16.60 5.76 4.65
N GLU A 175 17.44 4.89 4.08
CA GLU A 175 18.15 3.84 4.82
C GLU A 175 18.97 4.40 5.99
N LEU A 176 19.49 5.63 5.87
CA LEU A 176 20.28 6.28 6.92
C LEU A 176 19.48 6.48 8.22
N LEU A 177 18.15 6.48 8.17
CA LEU A 177 17.31 6.58 9.37
C LEU A 177 17.39 5.31 10.23
N ASP A 178 17.65 4.16 9.61
CA ASP A 178 17.64 2.85 10.25
C ASP A 178 19.06 2.27 10.41
N ARG A 179 20.08 2.96 9.86
CA ARG A 179 21.46 2.48 9.73
C ARG A 179 22.46 3.48 10.32
N PRO A 180 22.73 3.43 11.65
CA PRO A 180 23.48 4.47 12.34
C PRO A 180 24.96 4.57 11.92
N LYS A 181 25.57 3.49 11.45
CA LYS A 181 26.98 3.51 11.02
C LYS A 181 27.12 4.23 9.68
N GLU A 182 26.25 3.90 8.74
CA GLU A 182 26.15 4.51 7.43
C GLU A 182 25.74 5.99 7.56
N ALA A 183 24.82 6.30 8.48
CA ALA A 183 24.45 7.67 8.82
C ALA A 183 25.64 8.50 9.33
N ALA A 184 26.45 7.96 10.25
CA ALA A 184 27.61 8.65 10.76
C ALA A 184 28.63 8.97 9.65
N LEU A 185 28.87 8.01 8.75
CA LEU A 185 29.76 8.21 7.60
C LEU A 185 29.21 9.27 6.64
N ALA A 186 27.91 9.22 6.34
CA ALA A 186 27.25 10.21 5.49
C ALA A 186 27.36 11.62 6.08
N ILE A 187 27.13 11.78 7.39
CA ILE A 187 27.27 13.06 8.09
C ILE A 187 28.72 13.57 8.04
N GLU A 188 29.70 12.71 8.32
CA GLU A 188 31.11 13.10 8.28
C GLU A 188 31.55 13.57 6.89
N GLN A 189 31.08 12.91 5.83
CA GLN A 189 31.45 13.24 4.45
C GLN A 189 30.69 14.46 3.92
N THR A 190 29.39 14.57 4.20
CA THR A 190 28.56 15.69 3.71
C THR A 190 28.81 16.99 4.48
N SER A 191 29.16 16.93 5.77
CA SER A 191 29.54 18.12 6.53
C SER A 191 30.82 18.81 6.03
N LYS A 192 31.69 18.10 5.30
CA LYS A 192 32.90 18.66 4.67
C LYS A 192 32.58 19.55 3.46
N ILE A 193 31.44 19.34 2.81
CA ILE A 193 30.99 20.17 1.68
C ILE A 193 30.06 21.30 2.14
N ASP A 194 29.26 21.07 3.18
CA ASP A 194 28.36 22.05 3.77
C ASP A 194 28.12 21.71 5.25
N ALA A 195 28.54 22.60 6.15
CA ALA A 195 28.43 22.40 7.60
C ALA A 195 26.99 22.26 8.11
N SER A 196 25.98 22.68 7.34
CA SER A 196 24.56 22.50 7.66
C SER A 196 24.07 21.06 7.44
N LEU A 197 24.81 20.24 6.66
CA LEU A 197 24.51 18.83 6.41
C LEU A 197 25.04 17.93 7.53
N ASN A 198 24.63 18.24 8.76
CA ASN A 198 25.11 17.59 9.97
C ASN A 198 24.12 16.57 10.57
N ASN A 199 22.99 16.32 9.91
CA ASN A 199 21.98 15.36 10.34
C ASN A 199 21.31 14.67 9.15
N VAL A 200 20.76 13.47 9.39
CA VAL A 200 20.21 12.63 8.32
C VAL A 200 19.04 13.30 7.57
N PRO A 201 18.04 13.91 8.22
CA PRO A 201 16.95 14.58 7.50
C PRO A 201 17.41 15.67 6.53
N THR A 202 18.37 16.52 6.92
CA THR A 202 18.90 17.56 6.02
C THR A 202 19.68 16.96 4.87
N ILE A 203 20.44 15.89 5.09
CA ILE A 203 21.16 15.17 4.04
C ILE A 203 20.19 14.56 3.02
N ILE A 204 19.12 13.88 3.47
CA ILE A 204 18.09 13.31 2.59
C ILE A 204 17.41 14.41 1.77
N ALA A 205 17.09 15.55 2.39
CA ALA A 205 16.49 16.68 1.69
C ALA A 205 17.47 17.27 0.64
N ALA A 206 18.74 17.44 1.00
CA ALA A 206 19.78 17.98 0.11
C ALA A 206 20.06 17.04 -1.08
N ALA A 207 19.97 15.72 -0.89
CA ALA A 207 20.15 14.74 -1.97
C ALA A 207 19.16 14.93 -3.13
N ARG A 208 18.01 15.58 -2.90
CA ARG A 208 17.01 15.87 -3.95
C ARG A 208 17.50 16.86 -5.00
N HIS A 209 18.36 17.79 -4.60
CA HIS A 209 18.78 18.91 -5.45
C HIS A 209 20.29 18.97 -5.67
N SER A 210 21.10 18.42 -4.76
CA SER A 210 22.56 18.40 -4.89
C SER A 210 23.06 17.12 -5.55
N VAL A 211 23.77 17.26 -6.67
CA VAL A 211 24.48 16.14 -7.32
C VAL A 211 25.65 15.68 -6.44
N GLN A 212 26.41 16.61 -5.85
CA GLN A 212 27.56 16.29 -5.00
C GLN A 212 27.15 15.46 -3.77
N VAL A 213 26.03 15.80 -3.13
CA VAL A 213 25.50 14.99 -2.01
C VAL A 213 25.16 13.58 -2.50
N ARG A 214 24.55 13.43 -3.69
CA ARG A 214 24.23 12.11 -4.25
C ARG A 214 25.48 11.29 -4.57
N GLU A 215 26.54 11.89 -5.07
CA GLU A 215 27.81 11.20 -5.33
C GLU A 215 28.44 10.68 -4.04
N ILE A 216 28.44 11.49 -2.98
CA ILE A 216 28.86 11.05 -1.63
C ILE A 216 27.99 9.88 -1.17
N LEU A 217 26.67 10.04 -1.21
CA LEU A 217 25.73 9.01 -0.78
C LEU A 217 25.85 7.72 -1.60
N ALA A 218 26.20 7.79 -2.88
CA ALA A 218 26.39 6.60 -3.71
C ALA A 218 27.52 5.69 -3.19
N GLY A 219 28.53 6.26 -2.51
CA GLY A 219 29.62 5.52 -1.87
C GLY A 219 29.28 4.98 -0.48
N VAL A 220 28.21 5.48 0.16
CA VAL A 220 27.82 5.13 1.54
C VAL A 220 26.62 4.19 1.58
N LEU A 221 25.65 4.40 0.69
CA LEU A 221 24.38 3.68 0.69
C LEU A 221 24.52 2.27 0.11
N THR A 222 23.67 1.36 0.58
CA THR A 222 23.65 0.00 0.05
C THR A 222 22.66 -0.12 -1.11
N PRO A 223 23.02 -0.76 -2.24
CA PRO A 223 22.09 -1.02 -3.33
C PRO A 223 21.02 -2.03 -2.89
N ARG A 224 19.74 -1.71 -3.14
CA ARG A 224 18.59 -2.47 -2.67
C ARG A 224 17.58 -2.73 -3.78
N HIS A 225 16.81 -3.79 -3.64
CA HIS A 225 15.67 -4.02 -4.51
C HIS A 225 14.64 -2.88 -4.33
N PRO A 226 14.13 -2.27 -5.42
CA PRO A 226 12.95 -1.41 -5.34
C PRO A 226 11.68 -2.26 -5.17
N SER A 227 11.54 -2.94 -4.02
CA SER A 227 10.44 -3.86 -3.73
C SER A 227 9.06 -3.22 -3.87
N GLN A 228 8.96 -1.91 -3.65
CA GLN A 228 7.72 -1.16 -3.85
C GLN A 228 7.23 -1.28 -5.30
N LEU A 229 8.13 -1.25 -6.29
CA LEU A 229 7.76 -1.41 -7.70
C LEU A 229 7.35 -2.86 -8.01
N TYR A 230 7.98 -3.84 -7.35
CA TYR A 230 7.59 -5.24 -7.49
C TYR A 230 6.20 -5.49 -6.89
N GLU A 231 5.93 -4.93 -5.71
CA GLU A 231 4.62 -4.99 -5.05
C GLU A 231 3.57 -4.22 -5.85
N ALA A 232 3.90 -3.06 -6.43
CA ALA A 232 3.01 -2.33 -7.34
C ALA A 232 2.62 -3.21 -8.55
N PHE A 233 3.59 -3.91 -9.15
CA PHE A 233 3.31 -4.83 -10.24
C PHE A 233 2.49 -6.05 -9.78
N LEU A 234 2.91 -6.74 -8.73
CA LEU A 234 2.30 -7.99 -8.26
C LEU A 234 0.91 -7.74 -7.63
N GLU A 235 0.87 -7.02 -6.51
CA GLU A 235 -0.34 -6.77 -5.71
C GLU A 235 -1.27 -5.74 -6.38
N GLY A 236 -0.73 -4.92 -7.28
CA GLY A 236 -1.48 -3.92 -8.02
C GLY A 236 -1.85 -4.40 -9.43
N ALA A 237 -0.95 -4.23 -10.39
CA ALA A 237 -1.26 -4.40 -11.81
C ALA A 237 -1.65 -5.85 -12.21
N LEU A 238 -0.89 -6.85 -11.76
CA LEU A 238 -1.12 -8.25 -12.08
C LEU A 238 -2.36 -8.78 -11.35
N LEU A 239 -2.51 -8.48 -10.06
CA LEU A 239 -3.72 -8.84 -9.31
C LEU A 239 -4.98 -8.21 -9.92
N PHE A 240 -4.91 -6.94 -10.30
CA PHE A 240 -5.98 -6.25 -11.00
C PHE A 240 -6.37 -6.97 -12.29
N ALA A 241 -5.38 -7.24 -13.16
CA ALA A 241 -5.61 -7.90 -14.43
C ALA A 241 -6.26 -9.28 -14.26
N LEU A 242 -5.81 -10.07 -13.28
CA LEU A 242 -6.41 -11.39 -12.99
C LEU A 242 -7.86 -11.28 -12.52
N LEU A 243 -8.14 -10.39 -11.57
CA LEU A 243 -9.49 -10.26 -10.99
C LEU A 243 -10.48 -9.67 -12.00
N ILE A 244 -10.07 -8.66 -12.78
CA ILE A 244 -10.89 -8.10 -13.85
C ILE A 244 -11.09 -9.11 -14.96
N PHE A 245 -10.06 -9.84 -15.37
CA PHE A 245 -10.21 -10.92 -16.34
C PHE A 245 -11.25 -11.94 -15.87
N ILE A 246 -11.17 -12.39 -14.62
CA ILE A 246 -12.15 -13.35 -14.05
C ILE A 246 -13.56 -12.74 -14.05
N ARG A 247 -13.70 -11.48 -13.62
CA ARG A 247 -15.00 -10.79 -13.51
C ARG A 247 -15.67 -10.59 -14.86
N LEU A 248 -14.90 -10.27 -15.89
CA LEU A 248 -15.42 -9.99 -17.24
C LEU A 248 -15.62 -11.25 -18.07
N LYS A 249 -14.72 -12.24 -17.94
CA LYS A 249 -14.76 -13.48 -18.72
C LYS A 249 -15.84 -14.44 -18.22
N PHE A 250 -16.09 -14.48 -16.91
CA PHE A 250 -16.95 -15.49 -16.32
C PHE A 250 -18.12 -14.89 -15.54
N LYS A 251 -19.35 -15.28 -15.90
CA LYS A 251 -20.52 -15.08 -15.04
C LYS A 251 -20.40 -15.99 -13.83
N LYS A 252 -20.02 -15.44 -12.69
CA LYS A 252 -19.84 -16.16 -11.42
C LYS A 252 -20.85 -15.67 -10.39
N PRO A 253 -21.25 -16.53 -9.44
CA PRO A 253 -22.03 -16.10 -8.29
C PRO A 253 -21.24 -15.10 -7.44
N ASP A 254 -21.96 -14.27 -6.69
CA ASP A 254 -21.37 -13.31 -5.75
C ASP A 254 -20.46 -13.99 -4.73
N GLY A 255 -19.28 -13.42 -4.52
CA GLY A 255 -18.28 -13.88 -3.56
C GLY A 255 -17.13 -14.67 -4.19
N VAL A 256 -17.23 -15.06 -5.48
CA VAL A 256 -16.13 -15.73 -6.17
C VAL A 256 -14.94 -14.79 -6.35
N ALA A 257 -15.15 -13.54 -6.77
CA ALA A 257 -14.04 -12.61 -6.97
C ALA A 257 -13.35 -12.29 -5.64
N THR A 258 -14.13 -12.12 -4.57
CA THR A 258 -13.64 -11.97 -3.19
C THR A 258 -12.78 -13.15 -2.77
N GLY A 259 -13.25 -14.38 -3.00
CA GLY A 259 -12.48 -15.59 -2.73
C GLY A 259 -11.18 -15.66 -3.54
N CYS A 260 -11.23 -15.32 -4.82
CA CYS A 260 -10.03 -15.24 -5.68
C CYS A 260 -9.02 -14.21 -5.18
N PHE A 261 -9.46 -13.02 -4.77
CA PHE A 261 -8.58 -12.02 -4.17
C PHE A 261 -7.86 -12.58 -2.94
N PHE A 262 -8.60 -13.22 -2.04
CA PHE A 262 -8.04 -13.83 -0.83
C PHE A 262 -7.12 -15.04 -1.09
N LEU A 263 -7.10 -15.60 -2.30
CA LEU A 263 -6.11 -16.62 -2.69
C LEU A 263 -4.90 -16.00 -3.41
N PHE A 264 -5.14 -15.10 -4.37
CA PHE A 264 -4.07 -14.55 -5.20
C PHE A 264 -3.24 -13.50 -4.48
N TYR A 265 -3.86 -12.60 -3.71
CA TYR A 265 -3.13 -11.56 -2.99
C TYR A 265 -2.08 -12.15 -2.03
N PRO A 266 -2.40 -13.16 -1.17
CA PRO A 266 -1.40 -13.80 -0.31
C PRO A 266 -0.22 -14.40 -1.07
N ILE A 267 -0.47 -15.07 -2.21
CA ILE A 267 0.60 -15.64 -3.03
C ILE A 267 1.54 -14.54 -3.52
N MET A 268 0.97 -13.47 -4.08
CA MET A 268 1.72 -12.31 -4.57
C MET A 268 2.48 -11.61 -3.45
N ARG A 269 1.86 -11.47 -2.28
CA ARG A 269 2.47 -10.89 -1.08
C ARG A 269 3.67 -11.71 -0.62
N ILE A 270 3.56 -13.04 -0.58
CA ILE A 270 4.67 -13.94 -0.21
C ILE A 270 5.84 -13.81 -1.20
N ILE A 271 5.55 -13.73 -2.50
CA ILE A 271 6.58 -13.51 -3.55
C ILE A 271 7.25 -12.15 -3.35
N GLY A 272 6.48 -11.07 -3.20
CA GLY A 272 7.02 -9.72 -2.98
C GLY A 272 7.87 -9.62 -1.71
N GLU A 273 7.44 -10.32 -0.65
CA GLU A 273 8.14 -10.36 0.63
C GLU A 273 9.50 -11.05 0.56
N ALA A 274 9.79 -11.85 -0.47
CA ALA A 274 11.13 -12.39 -0.73
C ALA A 274 12.15 -11.28 -1.09
N PHE A 275 11.68 -10.13 -1.54
CA PHE A 275 12.54 -8.99 -1.92
C PHE A 275 12.48 -7.82 -0.92
N ARG A 276 11.44 -7.74 -0.09
CA ARG A 276 11.21 -6.62 0.84
C ARG A 276 12.02 -6.72 2.14
N GLU A 277 12.64 -5.63 2.59
CA GLU A 277 13.25 -5.58 3.93
C GLU A 277 12.13 -5.61 5.01
N PRO A 278 12.21 -6.49 6.02
CA PRO A 278 11.22 -6.50 7.10
C PRO A 278 11.20 -5.17 7.87
N ASP A 279 10.03 -4.53 7.91
CA ASP A 279 9.78 -3.25 8.60
C ASP A 279 9.25 -3.43 10.04
N ALA A 280 9.14 -4.68 10.48
CA ALA A 280 8.70 -5.05 11.81
C ALA A 280 9.37 -6.35 12.27
N PRO A 281 9.42 -6.62 13.59
CA PRO A 281 9.90 -7.89 14.10
C PRO A 281 9.17 -9.09 13.48
N LEU A 282 9.91 -10.17 13.26
CA LEU A 282 9.35 -11.42 12.76
C LEU A 282 8.36 -12.02 13.77
N THR A 283 7.32 -12.65 13.24
CA THR A 283 6.37 -13.47 14.02
C THR A 283 6.77 -14.93 13.85
N GLY A 284 7.61 -15.43 14.76
CA GLY A 284 8.25 -16.73 14.58
C GLY A 284 9.16 -16.74 13.33
N PRO A 285 9.02 -17.71 12.40
CA PRO A 285 9.82 -17.74 11.18
C PRO A 285 9.30 -16.81 10.07
N PHE A 286 8.17 -16.14 10.28
CA PHE A 286 7.46 -15.39 9.24
C PHE A 286 7.60 -13.88 9.43
N THR A 287 7.73 -13.17 8.31
CA THR A 287 7.44 -11.74 8.27
C THR A 287 5.96 -11.47 8.58
N ARG A 288 5.61 -10.23 8.95
CA ARG A 288 4.22 -9.84 9.18
C ARG A 288 3.35 -10.07 7.94
N GLY A 289 3.88 -9.80 6.74
CA GLY A 289 3.18 -10.06 5.48
C GLY A 289 2.87 -11.53 5.26
N GLN A 290 3.84 -12.41 5.48
CA GLN A 290 3.68 -13.86 5.34
C GLN A 290 2.71 -14.42 6.38
N PHE A 291 2.80 -13.99 7.64
CA PHE A 291 1.91 -14.47 8.70
C PHE A 291 0.44 -14.15 8.41
N LEU A 292 0.14 -12.90 8.06
CA LEU A 292 -1.24 -12.47 7.71
C LEU A 292 -1.76 -13.16 6.44
N SER A 293 -0.86 -13.47 5.50
CA SER A 293 -1.19 -14.18 4.26
C SER A 293 -1.78 -15.57 4.50
N LEU A 294 -1.40 -16.26 5.58
CA LEU A 294 -1.96 -17.56 5.96
C LEU A 294 -3.46 -17.47 6.27
N PHE A 295 -3.87 -16.47 7.06
CA PHE A 295 -5.27 -16.26 7.42
C PHE A 295 -6.12 -15.85 6.22
N MET A 296 -5.58 -15.01 5.36
CA MET A 296 -6.24 -14.61 4.11
C MET A 296 -6.47 -15.83 3.20
N PHE A 297 -5.50 -16.73 3.09
CA PHE A 297 -5.65 -17.93 2.26
C PHE A 297 -6.78 -18.84 2.78
N ILE A 298 -6.85 -19.05 4.11
CA ILE A 298 -7.93 -19.80 4.75
C ILE A 298 -9.29 -19.14 4.49
N ALA A 299 -9.37 -17.81 4.64
CA ALA A 299 -10.58 -17.05 4.35
C ALA A 299 -11.01 -17.21 2.88
N GLY A 300 -10.07 -17.19 1.93
CA GLY A 300 -10.32 -17.39 0.50
C GLY A 300 -10.95 -18.75 0.20
N ILE A 301 -10.41 -19.83 0.79
CA ILE A 301 -11.00 -21.18 0.70
C ILE A 301 -12.43 -21.19 1.24
N GLY A 302 -12.65 -20.57 2.41
CA GLY A 302 -13.97 -20.46 3.03
C GLY A 302 -15.00 -19.73 2.15
N PHE A 303 -14.61 -18.60 1.54
CA PHE A 303 -15.45 -17.84 0.62
C PHE A 303 -15.85 -18.66 -0.61
N LEU A 304 -14.88 -19.32 -1.26
CA LEU A 304 -15.15 -20.12 -2.45
C LEU A 304 -16.02 -21.35 -2.15
N TRP A 305 -15.78 -22.00 -1.02
CA TRP A 305 -16.57 -23.15 -0.58
C TRP A 305 -18.02 -22.76 -0.27
N SER A 306 -18.22 -21.67 0.47
CA SER A 306 -19.55 -21.12 0.78
C SER A 306 -20.32 -20.75 -0.49
N THR A 307 -19.63 -20.12 -1.44
CA THR A 307 -20.22 -19.70 -2.72
C THR A 307 -20.61 -20.91 -3.58
N ARG A 308 -19.76 -21.94 -3.64
CA ARG A 308 -20.08 -23.21 -4.33
C ARG A 308 -21.31 -23.88 -3.74
N ARG A 309 -21.41 -23.96 -2.40
CA ARG A 309 -22.57 -24.57 -1.72
C ARG A 309 -23.87 -23.87 -2.08
N LYS A 310 -23.91 -22.53 -2.01
CA LYS A 310 -25.09 -21.74 -2.40
C LYS A 310 -25.48 -21.95 -3.86
N TYR A 311 -24.50 -21.99 -4.76
CA TYR A 311 -24.74 -22.20 -6.18
C TYR A 311 -25.35 -23.57 -6.50
N VAL A 312 -24.84 -24.63 -5.85
CA VAL A 312 -25.39 -25.99 -6.03
C VAL A 312 -26.82 -26.08 -5.48
N ALA A 313 -27.07 -25.56 -4.27
CA ALA A 313 -28.39 -25.57 -3.65
C ALA A 313 -29.46 -24.85 -4.50
N ASN A 314 -29.10 -23.72 -5.12
CA ASN A 314 -30.01 -22.96 -5.98
C ASN A 314 -30.27 -23.61 -7.35
N ARG A 315 -29.48 -24.60 -7.76
CA ARG A 315 -29.69 -25.37 -9.01
C ARG A 315 -30.44 -26.69 -8.79
N SER A 316 -30.55 -27.13 -7.54
CA SER A 316 -31.31 -28.32 -7.15
C SER A 316 -32.77 -28.01 -6.79
N LEU A 317 -33.17 -26.74 -6.84
CA LEU A 317 -34.54 -26.23 -6.70
C LEU A 317 -35.06 -25.79 -8.07
#